data_AF-A0A6A4H982-F1
#
_entry.id   AF-A0A6A4H982-F1
#
_cell.length_a   1.000
_cell.length_b   1.000
_cell.length_c   1.000
_cell.angle_alpha   90.00
_cell.angle_beta   90.00
_cell.angle_gamma   90.00
#
_symmetry.space_group_name_H-M   'P 1'
#
loop_
_entity.id
_entity.type
_entity.pdbx_description
1 polymer ?
#
loop_
_entity_poly.entity_id
_entity_poly.type
_entity_poly.pdbx_seq_one_letter_code
_entity_poly.pdbx_strand_id
1 'polypeptide(L)'
;MALITYENSCNLDKTDLLPKLINVKNKYANVPRKIWILREDYDKRIKMMVRQEYHDALMAILQWMQKKKEDPTKTYPIVVTPSKALERASDVYPNPFETMGENKNISLRAGGIAIVGLPGIGKSIFLYYIWNLRRHLNLPTLYMPTGETAWVWKENQYFQIQLSSCTKEDRQRFLPENTWCLVDSSQNVVDVPQNVYNTRRFILQASEPRKDGLLWIEKAPIRVTYFAMREWTAAEFIAGLQVQPRSLQVASMDQLVEFWHKFGGSARDAYKNAFQLADYQSSLEHLAKGLTIKSLDRACTPNPSAAQAYPHRLLSVFPLSDDDRTQSNVRPPTPHIMEIIVQALSPSPEKTQVDFFDSLVTSYNIAQRTLAAYFYDRQRESLTSKRGSGAAERVQLKPSRSPCLIPSRHVVSTQILLQNSLFDAITFQMIVHS
;
A
#
# COMPACT_ATOMS: atom_id res chain seq x y z
N MET A 1 -6.12 -20.32 -31.86
CA MET A 1 -6.90 -19.07 -31.87
C MET A 1 -7.23 -18.77 -30.42
N ALA A 2 -6.67 -17.72 -29.82
CA ALA A 2 -6.94 -17.40 -28.41
C ALA A 2 -8.44 -17.08 -28.23
N LEU A 3 -9.02 -17.50 -27.11
CA LEU A 3 -10.36 -17.09 -26.70
C LEU A 3 -10.32 -15.61 -26.31
N ILE A 4 -10.49 -14.76 -27.32
CA ILE A 4 -10.76 -13.33 -27.14
C ILE A 4 -12.27 -13.21 -27.26
N THR A 5 -12.94 -13.08 -26.12
CA THR A 5 -14.36 -12.80 -26.11
C THR A 5 -14.56 -11.30 -26.22
N TYR A 6 -15.25 -10.91 -27.29
CA TYR A 6 -15.67 -9.55 -27.49
C TYR A 6 -16.99 -9.34 -26.75
N GLU A 7 -17.00 -8.44 -25.77
CA GLU A 7 -18.22 -8.08 -25.04
C GLU A 7 -18.78 -6.80 -25.65
N ASN A 8 -19.81 -6.96 -26.49
CA ASN A 8 -20.52 -5.86 -27.17
C ASN A 8 -21.33 -4.96 -26.20
N SER A 9 -21.32 -5.25 -24.89
CA SER A 9 -22.31 -4.78 -23.91
C SER A 9 -21.88 -3.57 -23.08
N CYS A 10 -20.60 -3.19 -23.06
CA CYS A 10 -20.15 -2.02 -22.29
C CYS A 10 -20.29 -0.71 -23.09
N ASN A 11 -21.52 -0.37 -23.46
CA ASN A 11 -21.86 0.97 -23.96
C ASN A 11 -21.95 1.94 -22.76
N LEU A 12 -20.85 2.05 -22.01
CA LEU A 12 -20.74 3.00 -20.91
C LEU A 12 -20.49 4.37 -21.52
N ASP A 13 -21.36 5.33 -21.18
CA ASP A 13 -21.11 6.73 -21.48
C ASP A 13 -19.72 7.11 -20.91
N LYS A 14 -18.89 7.77 -21.72
CA LYS A 14 -17.56 8.23 -21.29
C LYS A 14 -17.63 9.10 -20.04
N THR A 15 -18.77 9.77 -19.81
CA THR A 15 -19.03 10.57 -18.61
C THR A 15 -19.20 9.74 -17.33
N ASP A 16 -19.59 8.47 -17.43
CA ASP A 16 -19.75 7.56 -16.29
C ASP A 16 -18.42 7.00 -15.76
N LEU A 17 -17.36 7.08 -16.57
CA LEU A 17 -16.02 6.63 -16.20
C LEU A 17 -15.27 7.62 -15.30
N LEU A 18 -15.65 8.91 -15.33
CA LEU A 18 -15.02 9.90 -14.47
C LEU A 18 -15.61 9.86 -13.05
N PRO A 19 -14.77 10.12 -12.02
CA PRO A 19 -15.27 10.31 -10.68
C PRO A 19 -16.35 11.40 -10.61
N LYS A 20 -17.39 11.18 -9.81
CA LYS A 20 -18.49 12.12 -9.60
C LYS A 20 -18.43 12.71 -8.20
N LEU A 21 -18.71 14.00 -8.08
CA LEU A 21 -18.70 14.71 -6.81
C LEU A 21 -20.00 14.43 -6.04
N ILE A 22 -19.87 14.14 -4.73
CA ILE A 22 -21.01 14.00 -3.82
C ILE A 22 -20.79 14.81 -2.54
N ASN A 23 -21.87 15.22 -1.89
CA ASN A 23 -21.82 15.89 -0.60
C ASN A 23 -21.65 14.87 0.54
N VAL A 24 -20.82 15.22 1.51
CA VAL A 24 -20.54 14.44 2.72
C VAL A 24 -21.24 15.11 3.90
N LYS A 25 -22.13 14.37 4.57
CA LYS A 25 -22.83 14.85 5.76
C LYS A 25 -21.98 14.59 7.00
N ASN A 26 -21.37 15.61 7.59
CA ASN A 26 -20.54 15.42 8.79
C ASN A 26 -20.52 16.67 9.68
N LYS A 27 -20.13 16.50 10.95
CA LYS A 27 -20.01 17.57 11.96
C LYS A 27 -18.58 18.07 12.20
N TYR A 28 -17.56 17.46 11.58
CA TYR A 28 -16.15 17.72 11.88
C TYR A 28 -15.56 18.71 10.86
N ALA A 29 -14.94 19.78 11.36
CA ALA A 29 -14.42 20.85 10.50
C ALA A 29 -13.33 20.39 9.51
N ASN A 30 -12.57 19.35 9.86
CA ASN A 30 -11.48 18.80 9.06
C ASN A 30 -11.92 17.68 8.09
N VAL A 31 -13.20 17.28 8.09
CA VAL A 31 -13.71 16.29 7.13
C VAL A 31 -14.21 17.02 5.88
N PRO A 32 -13.77 16.63 4.67
CA PRO A 32 -14.21 17.25 3.43
C PRO A 32 -15.74 17.28 3.33
N ARG A 33 -16.30 18.44 2.93
CA ARG A 33 -17.75 18.58 2.68
C ARG A 33 -18.21 17.92 1.40
N LYS A 34 -17.28 17.71 0.46
CA LYS A 34 -17.51 17.01 -0.79
C LYS A 34 -16.40 15.99 -1.01
N ILE A 35 -16.74 14.86 -1.62
CA ILE A 35 -15.78 13.84 -2.05
C ILE A 35 -16.10 13.36 -3.45
N TRP A 36 -15.07 12.85 -4.11
CA TRP A 36 -15.19 12.23 -5.42
C TRP A 36 -15.41 10.73 -5.26
N ILE A 37 -16.32 10.17 -6.06
CA ILE A 37 -16.60 8.73 -6.07
C ILE A 37 -16.51 8.14 -7.47
N LEU A 38 -15.98 6.93 -7.55
CA LEU A 38 -16.12 6.05 -8.71
C LEU A 38 -17.21 5.02 -8.46
N ARG A 39 -17.86 4.57 -9.53
CA ARG A 39 -18.77 3.42 -9.50
C ARG A 39 -18.07 2.25 -10.19
N GLU A 40 -18.32 1.05 -9.71
CA GLU A 40 -17.82 -0.14 -10.36
C GLU A 40 -18.61 -0.43 -11.66
N ASP A 41 -17.92 -0.91 -12.68
CA ASP A 41 -18.48 -1.16 -14.02
C ASP A 41 -19.60 -2.22 -13.97
N TYR A 42 -19.40 -3.29 -13.19
CA TYR A 42 -20.30 -4.44 -13.12
C TYR A 42 -21.40 -4.29 -12.08
N ASP A 43 -21.08 -3.64 -10.96
CA ASP A 43 -22.06 -3.34 -9.91
C ASP A 43 -22.07 -1.84 -9.61
N LYS A 44 -22.98 -1.13 -10.28
CA LYS A 44 -23.17 0.32 -10.09
C LYS A 44 -23.57 0.70 -8.65
N ARG A 45 -23.92 -0.27 -7.80
CA ARG A 45 -24.19 -0.05 -6.36
C ARG A 45 -22.89 0.12 -5.56
N ILE A 46 -21.80 -0.47 -6.02
CA ILE A 46 -20.49 -0.34 -5.37
C ILE A 46 -19.90 1.03 -5.73
N LYS A 47 -19.71 1.83 -4.69
CA LYS A 47 -19.13 3.17 -4.77
C LYS A 47 -17.78 3.17 -4.06
N MET A 48 -16.79 3.76 -4.69
CA MET A 48 -15.44 3.87 -4.16
C MET A 48 -15.06 5.34 -4.04
N MET A 49 -14.61 5.75 -2.86
CA MET A 49 -14.09 7.11 -2.68
C MET A 49 -12.75 7.25 -3.40
N VAL A 50 -12.60 8.33 -4.17
CA VAL A 50 -11.32 8.74 -4.75
C VAL A 50 -10.59 9.62 -3.75
N ARG A 51 -9.43 9.15 -3.30
CA ARG A 51 -8.57 9.84 -2.33
C ARG A 51 -7.71 10.90 -3.02
N GLN A 52 -7.35 11.94 -2.28
CA GLN A 52 -6.31 12.89 -2.74
C GLN A 52 -4.97 12.17 -2.95
N GLU A 53 -4.63 11.18 -2.11
CA GLU A 53 -3.46 10.31 -2.29
C GLU A 53 -3.46 9.59 -3.65
N TYR A 54 -4.61 9.17 -4.18
CA TYR A 54 -4.67 8.51 -5.50
C TYR A 54 -4.31 9.49 -6.62
N HIS A 55 -4.87 10.69 -6.56
CA HIS A 55 -4.61 11.73 -7.55
C HIS A 55 -3.13 12.15 -7.53
N ASP A 56 -2.60 12.44 -6.34
CA ASP A 56 -1.22 12.90 -6.18
C ASP A 56 -0.21 11.79 -6.51
N ALA A 57 -0.49 10.54 -6.15
CA ALA A 57 0.34 9.39 -6.52
C ALA A 57 0.39 9.19 -8.03
N LEU A 58 -0.75 9.28 -8.73
CA LEU A 58 -0.77 9.14 -10.19
C LEU A 58 0.00 10.27 -10.87
N MET A 59 -0.16 11.52 -10.42
CA MET A 59 0.63 12.65 -10.92
C MET A 59 2.14 12.42 -10.73
N ALA A 60 2.56 11.95 -9.55
CA ALA A 60 3.96 11.63 -9.27
C ALA A 60 4.50 10.51 -10.17
N ILE A 61 3.72 9.45 -10.40
CA ILE A 61 4.08 8.35 -11.29
C ILE A 61 4.25 8.85 -12.73
N LEU A 62 3.33 9.68 -13.23
CA LEU A 62 3.40 10.24 -14.58
C LEU A 62 4.65 11.11 -14.77
N GLN A 63 4.96 11.97 -13.79
CA GLN A 63 6.18 12.78 -13.80
C GLN A 63 7.46 11.93 -13.72
N TRP A 64 7.46 10.89 -12.89
CA TRP A 64 8.56 9.93 -12.82
C TRP A 64 8.78 9.19 -14.14
N MET A 65 7.69 8.74 -14.79
CA MET A 65 7.77 8.10 -16.10
C MET A 65 8.35 9.04 -17.16
N GLN A 66 8.00 10.33 -17.11
CA GLN A 66 8.55 11.33 -18.03
C GLN A 66 10.06 11.48 -17.88
N LYS A 67 10.54 11.67 -16.64
CA LYS A 67 11.98 11.73 -16.34
C LYS A 67 12.72 10.44 -16.76
N LYS A 68 12.09 9.28 -16.55
CA LYS A 68 12.64 7.98 -16.97
C LYS A 68 12.67 7.80 -18.50
N LYS A 69 11.73 8.38 -19.22
CA LYS A 69 11.73 8.38 -20.69
C LYS A 69 12.88 9.23 -21.24
N GLU A 70 13.17 10.36 -20.59
CA GLU A 70 14.28 11.25 -20.93
C GLU A 70 15.64 10.62 -20.65
N ASP A 71 15.81 9.93 -19.51
CA ASP A 71 17.01 9.17 -19.17
C ASP A 71 16.65 7.81 -18.54
N PRO A 72 16.60 6.74 -19.34
CA PRO A 72 16.27 5.40 -18.85
C PRO A 72 17.32 4.81 -17.89
N THR A 73 18.56 5.33 -17.92
CA THR A 73 19.70 4.76 -17.20
C THR A 73 19.70 5.18 -15.74
N LYS A 74 19.33 6.43 -15.46
CA LYS A 74 19.35 7.05 -14.12
C LYS A 74 18.19 6.57 -13.24
N THR A 75 18.45 6.43 -11.94
CA THR A 75 17.42 6.20 -10.93
C THR A 75 16.82 7.54 -10.48
N TYR A 76 15.49 7.61 -10.44
CA TYR A 76 14.75 8.78 -10.01
C TYR A 76 13.86 8.41 -8.82
N PRO A 77 13.83 9.23 -7.76
CA PRO A 77 12.82 9.09 -6.72
C PRO A 77 11.44 9.38 -7.28
N ILE A 78 10.40 8.81 -6.67
CA ILE A 78 9.01 9.17 -6.95
C ILE A 78 8.59 10.21 -5.90
N VAL A 79 8.66 11.49 -6.28
CA VAL A 79 8.32 12.63 -5.43
C VAL A 79 6.81 12.86 -5.49
N VAL A 80 6.12 12.77 -4.37
CA VAL A 80 4.70 13.13 -4.26
C VAL A 80 4.61 14.54 -3.70
N THR A 81 4.09 15.48 -4.50
CA THR A 81 3.80 16.84 -4.00
C THR A 81 2.33 16.89 -3.58
N PRO A 82 2.01 16.99 -2.26
CA PRO A 82 0.62 17.04 -1.81
C PRO A 82 -0.11 18.20 -2.48
N SER A 83 -1.26 17.90 -3.07
CA SER A 83 -2.09 18.90 -3.73
C SER A 83 -3.45 19.03 -3.04
N LYS A 84 -4.18 20.09 -3.41
CA LYS A 84 -5.59 20.27 -3.05
C LYS A 84 -6.47 20.20 -4.30
N ALA A 85 -6.03 19.44 -5.31
CA ALA A 85 -6.69 19.39 -6.61
C ALA A 85 -8.15 18.94 -6.47
N LEU A 86 -8.42 17.94 -5.62
CA LEU A 86 -9.78 17.42 -5.44
C LEU A 86 -10.66 18.33 -4.60
N GLU A 87 -10.08 19.05 -3.63
CA GLU A 87 -10.81 20.03 -2.80
C GLU A 87 -11.20 21.29 -3.57
N ARG A 88 -10.35 21.73 -4.50
CA ARG A 88 -10.53 22.98 -5.28
C ARG A 88 -11.31 22.78 -6.58
N ALA A 89 -11.45 21.55 -7.05
CA ALA A 89 -12.18 21.26 -8.28
C ALA A 89 -13.65 21.67 -8.14
N SER A 90 -14.15 22.43 -9.11
CA SER A 90 -15.51 22.97 -9.09
C SER A 90 -16.54 21.84 -9.21
N ASP A 91 -16.64 21.24 -10.39
CA ASP A 91 -17.63 20.20 -10.72
C ASP A 91 -17.10 19.14 -11.71
N VAL A 92 -15.97 19.40 -12.37
CA VAL A 92 -15.33 18.47 -13.32
C VAL A 92 -14.10 17.84 -12.66
N TYR A 93 -13.99 16.51 -12.77
CA TYR A 93 -12.85 15.80 -12.21
C TYR A 93 -11.56 16.16 -12.95
N PRO A 94 -10.51 16.65 -12.27
CA PRO A 94 -9.24 16.96 -12.93
C PRO A 94 -8.48 15.66 -13.23
N ASN A 95 -8.63 15.09 -14.42
CA ASN A 95 -7.96 13.84 -14.78
C ASN A 95 -6.43 14.04 -14.95
N PRO A 96 -5.57 13.40 -14.12
CA PRO A 96 -4.11 13.51 -14.22
C PRO A 96 -3.49 13.23 -15.59
N PHE A 97 -4.14 12.42 -16.44
CA PHE A 97 -3.62 12.15 -17.77
C PHE A 97 -3.85 13.32 -18.74
N GLU A 98 -4.88 14.14 -18.54
CA GLU A 98 -5.15 15.32 -19.39
C GLU A 98 -4.16 16.45 -19.10
N THR A 99 -3.76 16.61 -17.84
CA THR A 99 -2.79 17.65 -17.42
C THR A 99 -1.41 17.42 -18.01
N MET A 100 -1.09 16.20 -18.46
CA MET A 100 0.14 15.86 -19.17
C MET A 100 0.15 16.34 -20.64
N GLY A 101 -0.97 16.85 -21.18
CA GLY A 101 -1.06 17.37 -22.55
C GLY A 101 -0.68 16.33 -23.60
N GLU A 102 0.33 16.64 -24.42
CA GLU A 102 0.87 15.73 -25.44
C GLU A 102 1.46 14.43 -24.85
N ASN A 103 1.91 14.48 -23.59
CA ASN A 103 2.46 13.32 -22.87
C ASN A 103 1.39 12.42 -22.23
N LYS A 104 0.09 12.64 -22.48
CA LYS A 104 -0.99 11.77 -21.98
C LYS A 104 -0.81 10.29 -22.34
N ASN A 105 -0.11 10.03 -23.46
CA ASN A 105 0.17 8.69 -23.95
C ASN A 105 1.56 8.17 -23.55
N ILE A 106 2.07 8.60 -22.39
CA ILE A 106 3.38 8.18 -21.93
C ILE A 106 3.47 6.66 -21.76
N SER A 107 4.54 6.10 -22.33
CA SER A 107 4.88 4.71 -22.23
C SER A 107 6.32 4.56 -21.77
N LEU A 108 6.55 3.61 -20.87
CA LEU A 108 7.87 3.20 -20.44
C LEU A 108 8.04 1.74 -20.83
N ARG A 109 8.83 1.49 -21.87
CA ARG A 109 9.15 0.11 -22.27
C ARG A 109 9.97 -0.54 -21.15
N ALA A 110 9.59 -1.76 -20.78
CA ALA A 110 10.30 -2.55 -19.79
C ALA A 110 10.56 -1.82 -18.44
N GLY A 111 9.53 -1.15 -17.91
CA GLY A 111 9.52 -0.61 -16.56
C GLY A 111 8.29 -1.06 -15.77
N GLY A 112 8.37 -1.01 -14.44
CA GLY A 112 7.22 -1.28 -13.59
C GLY A 112 7.30 -0.64 -12.22
N ILE A 113 6.15 -0.58 -11.55
CA ILE A 113 6.03 -0.12 -10.17
C ILE A 113 5.21 -1.14 -9.36
N ALA A 114 5.71 -1.50 -8.19
CA ALA A 114 4.99 -2.29 -7.20
C ALA A 114 4.49 -1.37 -6.08
N ILE A 115 3.17 -1.17 -6.01
CA ILE A 115 2.52 -0.39 -4.96
C ILE A 115 2.44 -1.25 -3.71
N VAL A 116 3.07 -0.78 -2.64
CA VAL A 116 3.12 -1.42 -1.34
C VAL A 116 2.49 -0.52 -0.28
N GLY A 117 2.16 -1.10 0.87
CA GLY A 117 1.59 -0.40 2.01
C GLY A 117 0.65 -1.28 2.81
N LEU A 118 0.09 -0.72 3.89
CA LEU A 118 -0.86 -1.38 4.77
C LEU A 118 -2.02 -2.05 4.00
N PRO A 119 -2.39 -3.30 4.31
CA PRO A 119 -3.59 -3.92 3.73
C PRO A 119 -4.83 -3.09 4.05
N GLY A 120 -5.75 -3.01 3.09
CA GLY A 120 -6.97 -2.20 3.27
C GLY A 120 -6.84 -0.70 3.02
N ILE A 121 -5.67 -0.17 2.64
CA ILE A 121 -5.51 1.27 2.26
C ILE A 121 -6.04 1.62 0.85
N GLY A 122 -6.49 0.61 0.11
CA GLY A 122 -7.10 0.78 -1.21
C GLY A 122 -6.14 0.79 -2.41
N LYS A 123 -5.08 -0.02 -2.37
CA LYS A 123 -4.17 -0.23 -3.51
C LYS A 123 -4.90 -0.77 -4.75
N SER A 124 -5.78 -1.75 -4.57
CA SER A 124 -6.68 -2.29 -5.61
C SER A 124 -7.57 -1.20 -6.22
N ILE A 125 -8.17 -0.37 -5.35
CA ILE A 125 -9.02 0.75 -5.75
C ILE A 125 -8.21 1.78 -6.56
N PHE A 126 -6.93 1.99 -6.21
CA PHE A 126 -6.06 2.86 -6.96
C PHE A 126 -5.79 2.36 -8.39
N LEU A 127 -5.60 1.04 -8.60
CA LEU A 127 -5.51 0.48 -9.95
C LEU A 127 -6.82 0.67 -10.72
N TYR A 128 -7.96 0.40 -10.09
CA TYR A 128 -9.27 0.59 -10.70
C TYR A 128 -9.55 2.06 -11.05
N TYR A 129 -9.08 2.98 -10.22
CA TYR A 129 -9.08 4.41 -10.50
C TYR A 129 -8.30 4.74 -11.76
N ILE A 130 -7.07 4.23 -11.91
CA ILE A 130 -6.25 4.43 -13.12
C ILE A 130 -6.92 3.82 -14.36
N TRP A 131 -7.47 2.61 -14.22
CA TRP A 131 -8.21 1.93 -15.28
C TRP A 131 -9.31 2.83 -15.87
N ASN A 132 -10.16 3.39 -15.01
CA ASN A 132 -11.25 4.27 -15.43
C ASN A 132 -10.76 5.55 -16.11
N LEU A 133 -9.76 6.22 -15.54
CA LEU A 133 -9.22 7.45 -16.11
C LEU A 133 -8.57 7.25 -17.48
N ARG A 134 -7.88 6.13 -17.68
CA ARG A 134 -7.28 5.78 -18.97
C ARG A 134 -8.35 5.42 -20.00
N ARG A 135 -9.39 4.68 -19.61
CA ARG A 135 -10.55 4.37 -20.47
C ARG A 135 -11.28 5.61 -20.93
N HIS A 136 -11.49 6.57 -20.03
CA HIS A 136 -12.11 7.86 -20.35
C HIS A 136 -11.38 8.57 -21.52
N LEU A 137 -10.06 8.48 -21.55
CA LEU A 137 -9.21 9.04 -22.62
C LEU A 137 -8.91 8.06 -23.76
N ASN A 138 -9.57 6.91 -23.79
CA ASN A 138 -9.35 5.85 -24.75
C ASN A 138 -7.88 5.38 -24.86
N LEU A 139 -7.16 5.36 -23.74
CA LEU A 139 -5.77 4.92 -23.69
C LEU A 139 -5.73 3.39 -23.50
N PRO A 140 -4.90 2.67 -24.29
CA PRO A 140 -4.84 1.23 -24.21
C PRO A 140 -4.36 0.80 -22.81
N THR A 141 -5.11 -0.11 -22.21
CA THR A 141 -4.88 -0.56 -20.83
C THR A 141 -5.29 -2.02 -20.72
N LEU A 142 -4.49 -2.80 -20.02
CA LEU A 142 -4.80 -4.16 -19.60
C LEU A 142 -4.95 -4.11 -18.08
N TYR A 143 -6.08 -4.57 -17.53
CA TYR A 143 -6.34 -4.66 -16.10
C TYR A 143 -6.60 -6.11 -15.70
N MET A 144 -5.93 -6.56 -14.67
CA MET A 144 -6.06 -7.89 -14.08
C MET A 144 -6.52 -7.75 -12.64
N PRO A 145 -7.84 -7.66 -12.38
CA PRO A 145 -8.37 -7.71 -11.02
C PRO A 145 -8.23 -9.11 -10.41
N THR A 146 -8.20 -10.14 -11.26
CA THR A 146 -8.06 -11.55 -10.89
C THR A 146 -7.05 -12.25 -11.81
N GLY A 147 -6.59 -13.44 -11.42
CA GLY A 147 -5.34 -14.02 -11.97
C GLY A 147 -5.47 -14.68 -13.32
N GLU A 148 -6.68 -15.10 -13.66
CA GLU A 148 -6.95 -15.90 -14.84
C GLU A 148 -7.40 -15.03 -16.02
N THR A 149 -8.22 -14.03 -15.73
CA THR A 149 -8.85 -13.17 -16.72
C THR A 149 -8.23 -11.78 -16.70
N ALA A 150 -7.83 -11.27 -17.88
CA ALA A 150 -7.49 -9.87 -18.05
C ALA A 150 -8.57 -9.13 -18.84
N TRP A 151 -8.83 -7.90 -18.44
CA TRP A 151 -9.69 -6.95 -19.14
C TRP A 151 -8.81 -6.03 -19.96
N VAL A 152 -9.10 -5.86 -21.24
CA VAL A 152 -8.33 -4.98 -22.12
C VAL A 152 -9.24 -3.92 -22.71
N TRP A 153 -8.85 -2.67 -22.54
CA TRP A 153 -9.44 -1.55 -23.25
C TRP A 153 -8.47 -1.09 -24.33
N LYS A 154 -8.92 -1.02 -25.58
CA LYS A 154 -8.19 -0.37 -26.69
C LYS A 154 -9.18 0.02 -27.78
N GLU A 155 -8.90 1.10 -28.51
CA GLU A 155 -9.70 1.49 -29.70
C GLU A 155 -11.21 1.65 -29.41
N ASN A 156 -11.56 2.15 -28.22
CA ASN A 156 -12.92 2.25 -27.67
C ASN A 156 -13.65 0.90 -27.53
N GLN A 157 -12.91 -0.19 -27.48
CA GLN A 157 -13.44 -1.54 -27.34
C GLN A 157 -12.94 -2.18 -26.05
N TYR A 158 -13.83 -2.95 -25.44
CA TYR A 158 -13.57 -3.75 -24.27
C TYR A 158 -13.43 -5.22 -24.68
N PHE A 159 -12.39 -5.88 -24.18
CA PHE A 159 -12.11 -7.28 -24.43
C PHE A 159 -11.85 -7.99 -23.11
N GLN A 160 -12.31 -9.24 -23.02
CA GLN A 160 -11.90 -10.15 -21.97
C GLN A 160 -10.98 -11.21 -22.59
N ILE A 161 -9.79 -11.38 -22.01
CA ILE A 161 -8.78 -12.29 -22.54
C ILE A 161 -8.28 -13.24 -21.45
N GLN A 162 -8.14 -14.51 -21.83
CA GLN A 162 -7.43 -15.50 -21.04
C GLN A 162 -5.94 -15.46 -21.44
N LEU A 163 -5.10 -14.85 -20.61
CA LEU A 163 -3.69 -14.61 -20.95
C LEU A 163 -2.87 -15.89 -21.14
N SER A 164 -3.24 -16.99 -20.47
CA SER A 164 -2.61 -18.29 -20.62
C SER A 164 -2.85 -18.92 -22.00
N SER A 165 -3.94 -18.54 -22.69
CA SER A 165 -4.31 -19.06 -24.00
C SER A 165 -3.72 -18.28 -25.18
N CYS A 166 -3.04 -17.15 -24.91
CA CYS A 166 -2.44 -16.32 -25.95
C CYS A 166 -0.97 -16.71 -26.18
N THR A 167 -0.51 -16.73 -27.44
CA THR A 167 0.94 -16.83 -27.71
C THR A 167 1.64 -15.50 -27.39
N LYS A 168 2.98 -15.49 -27.36
CA LYS A 168 3.75 -14.25 -27.15
C LYS A 168 3.51 -13.27 -28.30
N GLU A 169 3.46 -13.78 -29.53
CA GLU A 169 3.26 -13.04 -30.76
C GLU A 169 1.85 -12.44 -30.79
N ASP A 170 0.83 -13.21 -30.39
CA ASP A 170 -0.55 -12.71 -30.27
C ASP A 170 -0.60 -11.53 -29.30
N ARG A 171 0.02 -11.64 -28.12
CA ARG A 171 0.03 -10.56 -27.13
C ARG A 171 0.75 -9.31 -27.65
N GLN A 172 1.89 -9.47 -28.32
CA GLN A 172 2.65 -8.35 -28.87
C GLN A 172 1.89 -7.61 -29.98
N ARG A 173 1.16 -8.35 -30.83
CA ARG A 173 0.30 -7.78 -31.88
C ARG A 173 -0.95 -7.15 -31.30
N PHE A 174 -1.55 -7.78 -30.29
CA PHE A 174 -2.83 -7.35 -29.72
C PHE A 174 -2.71 -6.14 -28.79
N LEU A 175 -1.64 -6.04 -28.02
CA LEU A 175 -1.42 -4.96 -27.05
C LEU A 175 -0.48 -3.89 -27.62
N PRO A 176 -0.97 -2.67 -27.91
CA PRO A 176 -0.12 -1.54 -28.34
C PRO A 176 1.04 -1.28 -27.38
N GLU A 177 2.13 -0.69 -27.85
CA GLU A 177 3.35 -0.45 -27.04
C GLU A 177 3.14 0.46 -25.83
N ASN A 178 2.18 1.37 -25.95
CA ASN A 178 1.73 2.30 -24.92
C ASN A 178 0.70 1.72 -23.95
N THR A 179 0.40 0.42 -24.05
CA THR A 179 -0.48 -0.25 -23.08
C THR A 179 0.12 -0.20 -21.68
N TRP A 180 -0.69 0.16 -20.69
CA TRP A 180 -0.36 -0.05 -19.28
C TRP A 180 -0.96 -1.37 -18.79
N CYS A 181 -0.21 -2.16 -18.05
CA CYS A 181 -0.67 -3.39 -17.40
C CYS A 181 -0.88 -3.15 -15.91
N LEU A 182 -2.13 -3.10 -15.48
CA LEU A 182 -2.55 -2.90 -14.09
C LEU A 182 -2.85 -4.27 -13.49
N VAL A 183 -2.10 -4.71 -12.48
CA VAL A 183 -2.21 -6.08 -11.91
C VAL A 183 -2.49 -6.02 -10.42
N ASP A 184 -3.64 -6.55 -10.01
CA ASP A 184 -3.98 -6.67 -8.59
C ASP A 184 -3.54 -8.03 -8.03
N SER A 185 -2.48 -8.02 -7.21
CA SER A 185 -1.89 -9.21 -6.56
C SER A 185 -2.30 -9.37 -5.09
N SER A 186 -3.52 -8.96 -4.72
CA SER A 186 -3.96 -8.99 -3.32
C SER A 186 -4.69 -10.26 -2.86
N GLN A 187 -5.38 -10.99 -3.76
CA GLN A 187 -6.20 -12.15 -3.36
C GLN A 187 -5.82 -13.44 -4.08
N ASN A 188 -6.14 -13.54 -5.37
CA ASN A 188 -6.00 -14.78 -6.14
C ASN A 188 -4.77 -14.77 -7.05
N VAL A 189 -4.20 -13.59 -7.27
CA VAL A 189 -3.03 -13.42 -8.11
C VAL A 189 -1.85 -13.32 -7.18
N VAL A 190 -1.14 -14.44 -7.03
CA VAL A 190 0.01 -14.46 -6.13
C VAL A 190 1.06 -13.49 -6.65
N ASP A 191 1.35 -13.48 -7.95
CA ASP A 191 2.46 -12.76 -8.58
C ASP A 191 2.07 -12.16 -9.95
N VAL A 192 2.84 -11.21 -10.50
CA VAL A 192 2.59 -10.74 -11.89
C VAL A 192 2.86 -11.90 -12.86
N PRO A 193 1.87 -12.33 -13.66
CA PRO A 193 2.06 -13.48 -14.54
C PRO A 193 3.17 -13.26 -15.56
N GLN A 194 3.94 -14.30 -15.85
CA GLN A 194 5.04 -14.23 -16.83
C GLN A 194 4.60 -13.74 -18.21
N ASN A 195 3.40 -14.10 -18.63
CA ASN A 195 2.83 -13.64 -19.87
C ASN A 195 2.60 -12.12 -19.93
N VAL A 196 2.43 -11.46 -18.78
CA VAL A 196 2.29 -10.00 -18.66
C VAL A 196 3.65 -9.33 -18.73
N TYR A 197 4.62 -9.70 -17.87
CA TYR A 197 5.90 -8.99 -17.88
C TYR A 197 6.75 -9.26 -19.13
N ASN A 198 6.54 -10.38 -19.82
CA ASN A 198 7.15 -10.65 -21.13
C ASN A 198 6.64 -9.74 -22.26
N THR A 199 5.52 -9.01 -22.06
CA THR A 199 5.05 -8.00 -23.03
C THR A 199 5.95 -6.78 -23.10
N ARG A 200 6.83 -6.56 -22.10
CA ARG A 200 7.68 -5.38 -21.95
C ARG A 200 6.90 -4.05 -21.93
N ARG A 201 5.62 -4.10 -21.57
CA ARG A 201 4.79 -2.92 -21.32
C ARG A 201 5.05 -2.38 -19.91
N PHE A 202 4.57 -1.18 -19.63
CA PHE A 202 4.65 -0.63 -18.28
C PHE A 202 3.70 -1.41 -17.36
N ILE A 203 4.19 -1.85 -16.20
CA ILE A 203 3.40 -2.63 -15.24
C ILE A 203 3.21 -1.83 -13.96
N LEU A 204 1.97 -1.72 -13.50
CA LEU A 204 1.65 -1.20 -12.18
C LEU A 204 0.95 -2.29 -11.39
N GLN A 205 1.60 -2.77 -10.34
CA GLN A 205 1.09 -3.85 -9.51
C GLN A 205 0.61 -3.30 -8.17
N ALA A 206 -0.59 -3.67 -7.73
CA ALA A 206 -0.99 -3.55 -6.34
C ALA A 206 -0.61 -4.85 -5.64
N SER A 207 0.31 -4.79 -4.69
CA SER A 207 0.78 -6.00 -4.00
C SER A 207 0.63 -5.86 -2.50
N GLU A 208 0.24 -6.93 -1.84
CA GLU A 208 0.51 -7.05 -0.41
C GLU A 208 2.01 -7.31 -0.23
N PRO A 209 2.63 -6.90 0.89
CA PRO A 209 4.05 -7.14 1.15
C PRO A 209 4.31 -8.63 1.46
N ARG A 210 4.08 -9.50 0.47
CA ARG A 210 4.29 -10.95 0.48
C ARG A 210 5.42 -11.31 -0.49
N LYS A 211 6.10 -12.43 -0.26
CA LYS A 211 7.29 -12.87 -1.06
C LYS A 211 6.85 -13.14 -2.43
N ASP A 212 5.86 -14.00 -2.48
CA ASP A 212 5.43 -14.65 -3.69
C ASP A 212 4.87 -13.60 -4.65
N GLY A 213 4.28 -12.53 -4.12
CA GLY A 213 3.80 -11.39 -4.92
C GLY A 213 4.78 -10.33 -5.30
N LEU A 214 6.04 -10.45 -4.90
CA LEU A 214 7.11 -9.59 -5.38
C LEU A 214 8.21 -10.39 -6.08
N LEU A 215 8.06 -11.71 -6.24
CA LEU A 215 9.05 -12.55 -6.93
C LEU A 215 9.24 -12.15 -8.39
N TRP A 216 8.22 -11.63 -9.05
CA TRP A 216 8.37 -11.14 -10.43
C TRP A 216 9.37 -10.00 -10.55
N ILE A 217 9.63 -9.23 -9.49
CA ILE A 217 10.60 -8.13 -9.52
C ILE A 217 12.01 -8.65 -9.81
N GLU A 218 12.35 -9.81 -9.26
CA GLU A 218 13.65 -10.46 -9.45
C GLU A 218 13.73 -11.19 -10.80
N LYS A 219 12.60 -11.69 -11.29
CA LYS A 219 12.50 -12.51 -12.50
C LYS A 219 12.32 -11.71 -13.79
N ALA A 220 11.66 -10.56 -13.69
CA ALA A 220 11.25 -9.83 -14.87
C ALA A 220 12.46 -9.14 -15.52
N PRO A 221 12.56 -9.15 -16.86
CA PRO A 221 13.61 -8.47 -17.58
C PRO A 221 13.36 -6.94 -17.63
N ILE A 222 12.73 -6.38 -16.60
CA ILE A 222 12.25 -4.99 -16.54
C ILE A 222 12.69 -4.37 -15.21
N ARG A 223 12.93 -3.06 -15.21
CA ARG A 223 13.27 -2.34 -13.97
C ARG A 223 11.98 -2.08 -13.19
N VAL A 224 11.85 -2.69 -12.01
CA VAL A 224 10.72 -2.44 -11.10
C VAL A 224 11.16 -1.56 -9.94
N THR A 225 10.32 -0.61 -9.57
CA THR A 225 10.53 0.28 -8.42
C THR A 225 9.35 0.15 -7.45
N TYR A 226 9.58 0.32 -6.15
CA TYR A 226 8.49 0.34 -5.18
C TYR A 226 7.80 1.70 -5.15
N PHE A 227 6.53 1.70 -4.78
CA PHE A 227 5.80 2.91 -4.40
C PHE A 227 5.05 2.65 -3.10
N ALA A 228 5.48 3.26 -2.00
CA ALA A 228 4.81 3.14 -0.71
C ALA A 228 3.65 4.14 -0.61
N MET A 229 2.42 3.63 -0.58
CA MET A 229 1.20 4.43 -0.49
C MET A 229 0.89 4.83 0.96
N ARG A 230 0.38 6.04 1.18
CA ARG A 230 -0.08 6.48 2.51
C ARG A 230 -1.33 5.74 2.96
N GLU A 231 -1.37 5.51 4.26
CA GLU A 231 -2.56 5.05 4.96
C GLU A 231 -3.67 6.10 4.92
N TRP A 232 -4.88 5.70 5.29
CA TRP A 232 -6.00 6.63 5.39
C TRP A 232 -5.87 7.52 6.61
N THR A 233 -6.31 8.77 6.48
CA THR A 233 -6.52 9.66 7.62
C THR A 233 -7.87 9.42 8.28
N ALA A 234 -8.03 9.85 9.54
CA ALA A 234 -9.34 9.80 10.21
C ALA A 234 -10.44 10.58 9.45
N ALA A 235 -10.08 11.70 8.82
CA ALA A 235 -11.01 12.48 8.01
C ALA A 235 -11.48 11.69 6.77
N GLU A 236 -10.56 10.96 6.12
CA GLU A 236 -10.89 10.07 5.02
C GLU A 236 -11.79 8.91 5.46
N PHE A 237 -11.58 8.31 6.66
CA PHE A 237 -12.49 7.27 7.18
C PHE A 237 -13.93 7.78 7.32
N ILE A 238 -14.11 8.95 7.93
CA ILE A 238 -15.44 9.52 8.14
C ILE A 238 -16.12 9.82 6.78
N ALA A 239 -15.38 10.39 5.84
CA ALA A 239 -15.92 10.69 4.51
C ALA A 239 -16.23 9.40 3.72
N GLY A 240 -15.31 8.43 3.74
CA GLY A 240 -15.43 7.17 3.02
C GLY A 240 -16.49 6.22 3.57
N LEU A 241 -16.87 6.33 4.85
CA LEU A 241 -17.96 5.55 5.45
C LEU A 241 -19.27 5.75 4.68
N GLN A 242 -19.54 6.98 4.19
CA GLN A 242 -20.81 7.33 3.54
C GLN A 242 -21.03 6.63 2.20
N VAL A 243 -19.96 6.11 1.60
CA VAL A 243 -20.01 5.40 0.33
C VAL A 243 -19.95 3.89 0.50
N GLN A 244 -19.72 3.40 1.74
CA GLN A 244 -19.73 1.98 2.02
C GLN A 244 -21.14 1.39 1.93
N PRO A 245 -21.28 0.08 1.68
CA PRO A 245 -22.55 -0.63 1.87
C PRO A 245 -23.14 -0.38 3.26
N ARG A 246 -24.47 -0.32 3.37
CA ARG A 246 -25.17 -0.08 4.65
C ARG A 246 -24.75 -1.04 5.77
N SER A 247 -24.44 -2.29 5.42
CA SER A 247 -23.96 -3.31 6.36
C SER A 247 -22.62 -2.98 7.02
N LEU A 248 -21.83 -2.07 6.44
CA LEU A 248 -20.55 -1.58 6.99
C LEU A 248 -20.67 -0.18 7.60
N GLN A 249 -21.83 0.48 7.52
CA GLN A 249 -22.09 1.79 8.11
C GLN A 249 -22.56 1.69 9.56
N VAL A 250 -21.92 0.81 10.34
CA VAL A 250 -22.32 0.51 11.73
C VAL A 250 -21.56 1.37 12.75
N ALA A 251 -20.30 1.68 12.45
CA ALA A 251 -19.46 2.46 13.36
C ALA A 251 -19.84 3.95 13.38
N SER A 252 -19.79 4.56 14.57
CA SER A 252 -19.91 6.01 14.73
C SER A 252 -18.66 6.73 14.22
N MET A 253 -18.77 8.03 13.96
CA MET A 253 -17.62 8.84 13.55
C MET A 253 -16.53 8.89 14.63
N ASP A 254 -16.93 8.97 15.91
CA ASP A 254 -16.00 8.98 17.04
C ASP A 254 -15.27 7.63 17.17
N GLN A 255 -15.97 6.51 16.95
CA GLN A 255 -15.37 5.18 16.90
C GLN A 255 -14.34 5.01 15.78
N LEU A 256 -14.57 5.60 14.61
CA LEU A 256 -13.60 5.57 13.50
C LEU A 256 -12.35 6.39 13.82
N VAL A 257 -12.50 7.54 14.49
CA VAL A 257 -11.37 8.36 14.96
C VAL A 257 -10.57 7.59 16.00
N GLU A 258 -11.24 6.96 16.98
CA GLU A 258 -10.58 6.13 17.99
C GLU A 258 -9.86 4.94 17.35
N PHE A 259 -10.51 4.24 16.40
CA PHE A 259 -9.90 3.15 15.65
C PHE A 259 -8.62 3.61 14.95
N TRP A 260 -8.66 4.76 14.26
CA TRP A 260 -7.50 5.31 13.57
C TRP A 260 -6.33 5.58 14.52
N HIS A 261 -6.60 6.19 15.68
CA HIS A 261 -5.57 6.47 16.68
C HIS A 261 -4.96 5.20 17.27
N LYS A 262 -5.79 4.17 17.52
CA LYS A 262 -5.34 2.91 18.15
C LYS A 262 -4.72 1.92 17.18
N PHE A 263 -5.24 1.80 15.96
CA PHE A 263 -4.89 0.70 15.06
C PHE A 263 -4.37 1.14 13.68
N GLY A 264 -4.47 2.42 13.35
CA GLY A 264 -3.91 3.02 12.13
C GLY A 264 -4.90 3.14 10.98
N GLY A 265 -4.39 3.48 9.79
CA GLY A 265 -5.18 3.89 8.63
C GLY A 265 -5.64 2.78 7.69
N SER A 266 -6.01 1.59 8.20
CA SER A 266 -6.65 0.53 7.40
C SER A 266 -8.16 0.74 7.29
N ALA A 267 -8.64 1.28 6.16
CA ALA A 267 -10.08 1.54 5.97
C ALA A 267 -10.92 0.26 5.99
N ARG A 268 -10.37 -0.82 5.41
CA ARG A 268 -11.01 -2.14 5.40
C ARG A 268 -11.27 -2.64 6.82
N ASP A 269 -10.28 -2.53 7.71
CA ASP A 269 -10.43 -3.00 9.08
C ASP A 269 -11.27 -2.04 9.92
N ALA A 270 -11.12 -0.72 9.71
CA ALA A 270 -11.91 0.29 10.42
C ALA A 270 -13.42 0.10 10.18
N TYR A 271 -13.86 -0.01 8.92
CA TYR A 271 -15.30 -0.19 8.63
C TYR A 271 -15.85 -1.53 9.12
N LYS A 272 -15.01 -2.55 9.26
CA LYS A 272 -15.41 -3.87 9.76
C LYS A 272 -15.43 -3.98 11.27
N ASN A 273 -14.60 -3.22 11.99
CA ASN A 273 -14.31 -3.50 13.40
C ASN A 273 -14.41 -2.28 14.32
N ALA A 274 -14.54 -1.04 13.80
CA ALA A 274 -14.54 0.15 14.66
C ALA A 274 -15.72 0.20 15.64
N PHE A 275 -16.83 -0.50 15.36
CA PHE A 275 -17.94 -0.60 16.30
C PHE A 275 -17.69 -1.60 17.46
N GLN A 276 -16.62 -2.41 17.38
CA GLN A 276 -16.22 -3.44 18.34
C GLN A 276 -14.71 -3.37 18.63
N LEU A 277 -14.25 -2.20 19.11
CA LEU A 277 -12.82 -1.94 19.33
C LEU A 277 -12.16 -2.94 20.30
N ALA A 278 -12.89 -3.36 21.34
CA ALA A 278 -12.39 -4.32 22.33
C ALA A 278 -12.13 -5.69 21.71
N ASP A 279 -13.08 -6.23 20.93
CA ASP A 279 -12.93 -7.53 20.27
C ASP A 279 -11.79 -7.51 19.25
N TYR A 280 -11.67 -6.41 18.50
CA TYR A 280 -10.56 -6.23 17.56
C TYR A 280 -9.21 -6.17 18.28
N GLN A 281 -9.12 -5.45 19.40
CA GLN A 281 -7.91 -5.41 20.22
C GLN A 281 -7.54 -6.79 20.75
N SER A 282 -8.50 -7.54 21.33
CA SER A 282 -8.24 -8.89 21.83
C SER A 282 -7.78 -9.84 20.71
N SER A 283 -8.30 -9.68 19.49
CA SER A 283 -7.81 -10.41 18.32
C SER A 283 -6.35 -10.08 17.99
N LEU A 284 -5.95 -8.82 18.07
CA LEU A 284 -4.56 -8.39 17.84
C LEU A 284 -3.62 -8.87 18.95
N GLU A 285 -4.06 -8.83 20.21
CA GLU A 285 -3.30 -9.36 21.35
C GLU A 285 -3.08 -10.87 21.21
N HIS A 286 -4.13 -11.61 20.84
CA HIS A 286 -4.00 -13.04 20.56
C HIS A 286 -3.02 -13.32 19.42
N LEU A 287 -3.11 -12.54 18.35
CA LEU A 287 -2.21 -12.62 17.20
C LEU A 287 -0.75 -12.30 17.57
N ALA A 288 -0.55 -11.32 18.47
CA ALA A 288 0.77 -10.92 18.93
C ALA A 288 1.45 -11.96 19.82
N LYS A 289 0.69 -12.81 20.54
CA LYS A 289 1.25 -13.92 21.34
C LYS A 289 2.07 -14.92 20.52
N GLY A 290 1.84 -15.00 19.20
CA GLY A 290 2.63 -15.83 18.29
C GLY A 290 3.95 -15.19 17.82
N LEU A 291 4.23 -13.94 18.20
CA LEU A 291 5.45 -13.24 17.78
C LEU A 291 6.67 -13.71 18.59
N THR A 292 7.83 -13.69 17.93
CA THR A 292 9.14 -13.86 18.58
C THR A 292 10.08 -12.74 18.16
N ILE A 293 11.15 -12.49 18.92
CA ILE A 293 12.15 -11.47 18.58
C ILE A 293 12.77 -11.73 17.19
N LYS A 294 13.17 -12.99 16.92
CA LYS A 294 13.69 -13.41 15.62
C LYS A 294 12.71 -13.15 14.49
N SER A 295 11.42 -13.20 14.80
CA SER A 295 10.40 -12.98 13.80
C SER A 295 10.27 -11.48 13.51
N LEU A 296 10.15 -10.63 14.53
CA LEU A 296 10.22 -9.17 14.34
C LEU A 296 11.47 -8.70 13.59
N ASP A 297 12.64 -9.24 13.91
CA ASP A 297 13.89 -8.87 13.24
C ASP A 297 13.83 -9.11 11.73
N ARG A 298 13.37 -10.31 11.31
CA ARG A 298 13.14 -10.62 9.89
C ARG A 298 12.14 -9.66 9.24
N ALA A 299 11.09 -9.26 9.96
CA ALA A 299 10.06 -8.35 9.49
C ALA A 299 10.58 -6.96 9.13
N CYS A 300 11.55 -6.49 9.91
CA CYS A 300 12.02 -5.10 9.87
C CYS A 300 13.21 -4.89 8.94
N THR A 301 13.57 -5.93 8.19
CA THR A 301 14.59 -5.78 7.14
C THR A 301 14.06 -4.79 6.08
N PRO A 302 14.91 -3.88 5.58
CA PRO A 302 14.49 -2.76 4.71
C PRO A 302 13.93 -3.20 3.34
N ASN A 303 13.96 -4.49 3.05
CA ASN A 303 13.38 -5.04 1.84
C ASN A 303 11.86 -5.22 2.06
N PRO A 304 10.98 -4.51 1.32
CA PRO A 304 9.52 -4.61 1.49
C PRO A 304 9.00 -6.03 1.34
N SER A 305 9.73 -6.87 0.60
CA SER A 305 9.40 -8.28 0.53
C SER A 305 9.47 -8.89 1.94
N ALA A 306 10.54 -8.76 2.70
CA ALA A 306 10.78 -9.51 3.93
C ALA A 306 9.79 -9.27 5.10
N ALA A 307 8.91 -8.27 5.02
CA ALA A 307 7.77 -8.07 5.94
C ALA A 307 6.73 -9.22 5.95
N GLN A 308 6.89 -10.18 5.04
CA GLN A 308 6.09 -11.39 4.77
C GLN A 308 5.61 -12.25 5.94
N ALA A 309 6.48 -12.53 6.91
CA ALA A 309 6.23 -13.61 7.86
C ALA A 309 5.30 -13.18 9.01
N TYR A 310 4.69 -12.00 8.89
CA TYR A 310 4.01 -11.34 9.99
C TYR A 310 2.57 -11.02 9.69
N PRO A 311 1.73 -11.04 10.73
CA PRO A 311 0.40 -10.52 10.61
C PRO A 311 0.51 -9.04 10.26
N HIS A 312 0.13 -8.70 9.03
CA HIS A 312 0.15 -7.33 8.46
C HIS A 312 -0.67 -6.31 9.27
N ARG A 313 -1.43 -6.79 10.26
CA ARG A 313 -2.15 -6.00 11.26
C ARG A 313 -1.26 -5.47 12.37
N LEU A 314 -0.12 -6.11 12.64
CA LEU A 314 0.84 -5.72 13.67
C LEU A 314 2.00 -4.90 13.10
N LEU A 315 2.45 -5.22 11.88
CA LEU A 315 3.51 -4.50 11.18
C LEU A 315 3.07 -4.16 9.75
N SER A 316 3.49 -3.00 9.27
CA SER A 316 3.17 -2.58 7.91
C SER A 316 4.22 -1.72 7.26
N VAL A 317 4.11 -1.61 5.94
CA VAL A 317 4.98 -0.79 5.10
C VAL A 317 4.41 0.63 5.03
N PHE A 318 5.24 1.61 5.37
CA PHE A 318 4.92 3.03 5.31
C PHE A 318 5.94 3.77 4.45
N PRO A 319 5.55 4.81 3.69
CA PRO A 319 6.52 5.66 3.02
C PRO A 319 7.42 6.35 4.05
N LEU A 320 8.70 6.48 3.72
CA LEU A 320 9.65 7.21 4.57
C LEU A 320 9.38 8.73 4.51
N SER A 321 9.16 9.25 3.31
CA SER A 321 8.86 10.66 3.06
C SER A 321 8.08 10.83 1.75
N ASP A 322 7.54 12.03 1.53
CA ASP A 322 6.97 12.42 0.24
C ASP A 322 8.02 12.76 -0.82
N ASP A 323 9.25 13.08 -0.41
CA ASP A 323 10.36 13.39 -1.30
C ASP A 323 10.90 12.15 -2.03
N ASP A 324 10.66 10.95 -1.47
CA ASP A 324 10.96 9.70 -2.15
C ASP A 324 10.04 8.55 -1.69
N ARG A 325 8.95 8.35 -2.43
CA ARG A 325 8.02 7.24 -2.20
C ARG A 325 8.54 5.87 -2.65
N THR A 326 9.76 5.80 -3.21
CA THR A 326 10.43 4.52 -3.46
C THR A 326 11.04 3.92 -2.21
N GLN A 327 11.22 4.74 -1.17
CA GLN A 327 11.73 4.34 0.14
C GLN A 327 10.59 4.10 1.11
N SER A 328 10.75 3.05 1.91
CA SER A 328 9.74 2.65 2.89
C SER A 328 10.36 2.13 4.18
N ASN A 329 9.58 2.16 5.24
CA ASN A 329 9.90 1.56 6.52
C ASN A 329 8.80 0.56 6.92
N VAL A 330 9.21 -0.57 7.49
CA VAL A 330 8.30 -1.53 8.13
C VAL A 330 8.22 -1.22 9.62
N ARG A 331 7.05 -0.81 10.09
CA ARG A 331 6.83 -0.46 11.51
C ARG A 331 5.41 -0.81 11.96
N PRO A 332 5.14 -0.81 13.28
CA PRO A 332 3.77 -0.81 13.78
C PRO A 332 2.99 0.40 13.26
N PRO A 333 1.70 0.24 12.92
CA PRO A 333 0.87 1.37 12.47
C PRO A 333 0.79 2.51 13.48
N THR A 334 0.64 2.18 14.76
CA THR A 334 0.45 3.14 15.85
C THR A 334 1.30 2.77 17.08
N PRO A 335 1.46 3.70 18.04
CA PRO A 335 2.05 3.39 19.36
C PRO A 335 1.28 2.31 20.12
N HIS A 336 -0.05 2.25 20.03
CA HIS A 336 -0.86 1.25 20.73
C HIS A 336 -0.59 -0.18 20.21
N ILE A 337 -0.45 -0.36 18.89
CA ILE A 337 -0.02 -1.65 18.33
C ILE A 337 1.38 -2.03 18.82
N MET A 338 2.27 -1.06 18.97
CA MET A 338 3.60 -1.30 19.53
C MET A 338 3.52 -1.82 20.96
N GLU A 339 2.66 -1.23 21.80
CA GLU A 339 2.44 -1.71 23.17
C GLU A 339 1.96 -3.16 23.21
N ILE A 340 1.00 -3.52 22.34
CA ILE A 340 0.52 -4.91 22.20
C ILE A 340 1.68 -5.85 21.86
N ILE A 341 2.55 -5.47 20.92
CA ILE A 341 3.73 -6.26 20.53
C ILE A 341 4.71 -6.42 21.71
N VAL A 342 5.01 -5.33 22.42
CA VAL A 342 5.92 -5.35 23.57
C VAL A 342 5.38 -6.22 24.70
N GLN A 343 4.10 -6.10 25.01
CA GLN A 343 3.44 -6.91 26.04
C GLN A 343 3.49 -8.40 25.69
N ALA A 344 3.27 -8.75 24.41
CA ALA A 344 3.34 -10.14 23.96
C ALA A 344 4.77 -10.71 24.01
N LEU A 345 5.80 -9.88 23.82
CA LEU A 345 7.20 -10.31 23.79
C LEU A 345 7.93 -10.22 25.13
N SER A 346 7.32 -9.61 26.15
CA SER A 346 7.90 -9.49 27.49
C SER A 346 7.48 -10.72 28.32
N PRO A 347 8.33 -11.75 28.46
CA PRO A 347 7.93 -13.05 29.01
C PRO A 347 7.71 -13.03 30.54
N SER A 348 8.06 -11.95 31.22
CA SER A 348 7.86 -11.76 32.65
C SER A 348 7.59 -10.28 32.93
N PRO A 349 6.66 -9.93 33.84
CA PRO A 349 6.47 -8.56 34.32
C PRO A 349 7.74 -7.97 34.97
N GLU A 350 8.74 -8.79 35.27
CA GLU A 350 10.03 -8.38 35.85
C GLU A 350 11.05 -7.89 34.82
N LYS A 351 10.91 -8.29 33.54
CA LYS A 351 11.79 -7.76 32.49
C LYS A 351 11.30 -6.39 32.09
N THR A 352 12.15 -5.40 32.31
CA THR A 352 11.85 -4.01 31.94
C THR A 352 11.85 -3.88 30.42
N GLN A 353 11.16 -2.87 29.90
CA GLN A 353 11.26 -2.52 28.46
C GLN A 353 12.71 -2.23 28.03
N VAL A 354 13.59 -1.84 28.98
CA VAL A 354 15.03 -1.66 28.75
C VAL A 354 15.68 -3.00 28.41
N ASP A 355 15.38 -4.08 29.13
CA ASP A 355 15.93 -5.41 28.85
C ASP A 355 15.50 -5.93 27.47
N PHE A 356 14.27 -5.60 27.06
CA PHE A 356 13.78 -5.90 25.71
C PHE A 356 14.50 -5.08 24.66
N PHE A 357 14.71 -3.78 24.89
CA PHE A 357 15.47 -2.91 24.01
C PHE A 357 16.93 -3.37 23.88
N ASP A 358 17.59 -3.68 24.99
CA ASP A 358 18.95 -4.19 25.01
C ASP A 358 19.04 -5.53 24.28
N SER A 359 18.04 -6.41 24.45
CA SER A 359 17.91 -7.65 23.68
C SER A 359 17.82 -7.39 22.16
N LEU A 360 17.02 -6.41 21.74
CA LEU A 360 16.91 -6.01 20.32
C LEU A 360 18.23 -5.41 19.79
N VAL A 361 18.87 -4.55 20.57
CA VAL A 361 20.15 -3.93 20.17
C VAL A 361 21.29 -4.96 20.12
N THR A 362 21.29 -5.92 21.04
CA THR A 362 22.34 -6.94 21.16
C THR A 362 22.13 -8.15 20.24
N SER A 363 20.91 -8.43 19.78
CA SER A 363 20.60 -9.60 18.95
C SER A 363 21.12 -9.57 17.50
N TYR A 364 22.13 -8.74 17.20
CA TYR A 364 22.78 -8.53 15.90
C TYR A 364 21.90 -7.91 14.80
N ASN A 365 22.51 -6.97 14.06
CA ASN A 365 22.14 -6.58 12.70
C ASN A 365 20.69 -6.16 12.44
N ILE A 366 19.98 -5.59 13.44
CA ILE A 366 18.79 -4.78 13.14
C ILE A 366 19.29 -3.59 12.30
N ALA A 367 19.27 -3.77 10.98
CA ALA A 367 19.72 -2.81 9.98
C ALA A 367 18.89 -1.51 10.02
N GLN A 368 17.92 -1.43 10.92
CA GLN A 368 17.17 -0.25 11.25
C GLN A 368 17.37 0.08 12.73
N ARG A 369 18.38 0.91 13.00
CA ARG A 369 18.39 1.80 14.18
C ARG A 369 17.02 2.45 14.36
N THR A 370 16.20 2.58 13.32
CA THR A 370 14.84 3.10 13.33
C THR A 370 13.86 2.38 14.27
N LEU A 371 13.81 1.05 14.33
CA LEU A 371 12.85 0.39 15.24
C LEU A 371 13.33 0.46 16.68
N ALA A 372 14.60 0.14 16.92
CA ALA A 372 15.24 0.32 18.23
C ALA A 372 15.16 1.78 18.70
N ALA A 373 15.54 2.75 17.86
CA ALA A 373 15.41 4.18 18.19
C ALA A 373 13.96 4.59 18.38
N TYR A 374 13.01 4.04 17.61
CA TYR A 374 11.59 4.28 17.85
C TYR A 374 11.16 3.77 19.24
N PHE A 375 11.60 2.57 19.63
CA PHE A 375 11.40 2.05 20.99
C PHE A 375 12.05 2.95 22.05
N TYR A 376 13.30 3.37 21.81
CA TYR A 376 14.09 4.19 22.73
C TYR A 376 13.51 5.60 22.92
N ASP A 377 13.22 6.31 21.83
CA ASP A 377 12.69 7.68 21.82
C ASP A 377 11.34 7.71 22.55
N ARG A 378 10.48 6.72 22.32
CA ARG A 378 9.20 6.60 23.03
C ARG A 378 9.36 6.32 24.51
N GLN A 379 10.30 5.45 24.88
CA GLN A 379 10.58 5.18 26.29
C GLN A 379 11.13 6.43 26.99
N ARG A 380 12.00 7.19 26.31
CA ARG A 380 12.53 8.45 26.83
C ARG A 380 11.41 9.45 27.09
N GLU A 381 10.48 9.63 26.14
CA GLU A 381 9.30 10.50 26.30
C GLU A 381 8.43 10.08 27.51
N SER A 382 8.11 8.78 27.62
CA SER A 382 7.35 8.20 28.74
C SER A 382 8.01 8.50 30.11
N LEU A 383 9.32 8.29 30.22
CA LEU A 383 10.09 8.54 31.44
C LEU A 383 10.16 10.04 31.78
N THR A 384 10.28 10.91 30.77
CA THR A 384 10.26 12.37 30.99
C THR A 384 8.89 12.90 31.41
N SER A 385 7.81 12.35 30.85
CA SER A 385 6.42 12.72 31.21
C SER A 385 6.11 12.34 32.66
N LYS A 386 6.50 11.14 33.11
CA LYS A 386 6.33 10.70 34.50
C LYS A 386 7.15 11.50 35.51
N ARG A 387 8.31 12.04 35.11
CA ARG A 387 9.13 12.92 35.97
C ARG A 387 8.60 14.36 36.02
N GLY A 388 7.77 14.79 35.07
CA GLY A 388 7.17 16.13 35.07
C GLY A 388 5.98 16.27 36.02
N SER A 389 5.35 15.17 36.46
CA SER A 389 4.21 15.16 37.38
C SER A 389 4.57 14.92 38.86
N GLY A 390 5.84 14.59 39.14
CA GLY A 390 6.40 14.52 40.50
C GLY A 390 7.39 15.66 40.72
N ALA A 391 7.28 16.35 41.86
CA ALA A 391 8.02 17.56 42.22
C ALA A 391 9.49 17.61 41.77
N ALA A 392 9.90 18.78 41.28
CA ALA A 392 11.24 19.08 40.80
C ALA A 392 12.29 18.98 41.91
N GLU A 393 13.05 17.89 41.94
CA GLU A 393 14.33 17.83 42.65
C GLU A 393 15.47 17.85 41.63
N ARG A 394 16.20 18.97 41.58
CA ARG A 394 17.34 19.21 40.67
C ARG A 394 18.52 18.36 41.09
N VAL A 395 18.88 17.34 40.30
CA VAL A 395 20.21 16.74 40.34
C VAL A 395 20.99 17.16 39.09
N GLN A 396 22.04 17.97 39.28
CA GLN A 396 22.99 18.33 38.24
C GLN A 396 23.95 17.16 37.99
N LEU A 397 23.98 16.63 36.76
CA LEU A 397 25.02 15.71 36.31
C LEU A 397 26.00 16.44 35.40
N LYS A 398 27.30 16.35 35.74
CA LYS A 398 28.44 16.88 34.97
C LYS A 398 28.68 16.07 33.69
N PRO A 399 29.13 16.69 32.58
CA PRO A 399 29.41 15.99 31.35
C PRO A 399 30.82 15.35 31.37
N SER A 400 30.92 14.07 31.05
CA SER A 400 32.20 13.46 30.63
C SER A 400 32.24 13.40 29.09
N ARG A 401 33.33 13.92 28.53
CA ARG A 401 33.64 13.84 27.09
C ARG A 401 34.55 12.64 26.86
N SER A 402 34.25 11.81 25.87
CA SER A 402 35.25 11.07 25.08
C SER A 402 34.64 10.59 23.76
N PRO A 403 35.35 10.70 22.61
CA PRO A 403 34.84 10.32 21.29
C PRO A 403 35.23 8.88 20.94
N CYS A 404 34.28 8.10 20.41
CA CYS A 404 34.55 6.79 19.82
C CYS A 404 34.62 6.90 18.29
N LEU A 405 35.78 6.56 17.72
CA LEU A 405 36.02 6.37 16.29
C LEU A 405 35.48 5.00 15.84
N ILE A 406 34.80 4.95 14.69
CA ILE A 406 34.29 3.71 14.07
C ILE A 406 35.11 3.40 12.81
N PRO A 407 35.64 2.18 12.62
CA PRO A 407 36.22 1.76 11.35
C PRO A 407 35.17 1.07 10.46
N SER A 408 35.15 1.42 9.18
CA SER A 408 34.35 0.78 8.13
C SER A 408 34.99 -0.53 7.65
N ARG A 409 34.23 -1.62 7.52
CA ARG A 409 34.65 -2.78 6.73
C ARG A 409 33.54 -3.39 5.88
N HIS A 410 34.01 -3.91 4.74
CA HIS A 410 33.34 -4.41 3.56
C HIS A 410 32.49 -5.68 3.78
N VAL A 411 31.48 -5.80 2.91
CA VAL A 411 30.55 -6.92 2.74
C VAL A 411 31.24 -8.08 2.02
N VAL A 412 31.10 -9.30 2.57
CA VAL A 412 31.39 -10.57 1.86
C VAL A 412 30.08 -11.35 1.70
N SER A 413 29.88 -11.87 0.50
CA SER A 413 28.74 -12.61 -0.01
C SER A 413 28.76 -14.07 0.45
N THR A 414 27.60 -14.63 0.81
CA THR A 414 27.43 -16.08 1.01
C THR A 414 26.10 -16.59 0.45
N GLN A 415 26.19 -17.66 -0.35
CA GLN A 415 25.11 -18.43 -0.96
C GLN A 415 24.27 -19.20 0.09
N ILE A 416 22.98 -19.41 -0.19
CA ILE A 416 22.04 -20.20 0.64
C ILE A 416 21.52 -21.42 -0.13
N LEU A 417 21.56 -22.58 0.55
CA LEU A 417 20.97 -23.87 0.20
C LEU A 417 19.46 -23.91 0.49
N LEU A 418 18.70 -24.57 -0.40
CA LEU A 418 17.26 -24.80 -0.32
C LEU A 418 16.92 -26.06 0.50
N GLN A 419 15.94 -25.98 1.40
CA GLN A 419 15.10 -27.12 1.76
C GLN A 419 13.63 -26.70 1.96
N ASN A 420 12.75 -27.56 1.46
CA ASN A 420 11.29 -27.48 1.39
C ASN A 420 10.61 -27.85 2.72
N SER A 421 9.41 -27.30 2.97
CA SER A 421 8.34 -28.05 3.65
C SER A 421 6.96 -27.41 3.41
N LEU A 422 5.96 -28.30 3.27
CA LEU A 422 4.54 -28.09 3.00
C LEU A 422 3.71 -27.72 4.26
N PHE A 423 2.42 -27.43 4.01
CA PHE A 423 1.25 -27.23 4.92
C PHE A 423 1.02 -25.76 5.35
N ASP A 424 -0.19 -25.17 5.37
CA ASP A 424 -1.56 -25.66 5.18
C ASP A 424 -2.47 -24.51 4.69
N ALA A 425 -3.49 -24.81 3.90
CA ALA A 425 -4.42 -23.84 3.32
C ALA A 425 -5.74 -23.78 4.11
N ILE A 426 -6.10 -22.60 4.62
CA ILE A 426 -7.46 -22.28 5.06
C ILE A 426 -8.03 -21.21 4.13
N THR A 427 -8.90 -21.65 3.24
CA THR A 427 -9.66 -20.84 2.28
C THR A 427 -10.75 -20.05 3.01
N PHE A 428 -10.74 -18.72 2.89
CA PHE A 428 -11.86 -17.87 3.30
C PHE A 428 -12.47 -17.17 2.09
N GLN A 429 -13.67 -17.64 1.74
CA GLN A 429 -14.54 -17.13 0.68
C GLN A 429 -15.34 -15.96 1.25
N MET A 430 -15.23 -14.77 0.66
CA MET A 430 -16.18 -13.68 0.88
C MET A 430 -17.08 -13.55 -0.36
N ILE A 431 -18.34 -13.93 -0.15
CA ILE A 431 -19.59 -13.57 -0.84
C ILE A 431 -19.38 -12.77 -2.13
N VAL A 432 -19.36 -13.51 -3.25
CA VAL A 432 -19.84 -13.06 -4.55
C VAL A 432 -21.29 -13.53 -4.62
N HIS A 433 -22.26 -12.60 -4.64
CA HIS A 433 -23.64 -12.97 -4.93
C HIS A 433 -23.79 -13.21 -6.43
N SER A 434 -24.23 -14.43 -6.76
CA SER A 434 -24.93 -14.81 -7.99
C SER A 434 -26.16 -13.96 -8.26
#